data_AF-A0A5N6X4L1-F1
#
_entry.id   AF-A0A5N6X4L1-F1
#
_cell.length_a   1.000
_cell.length_b   1.000
_cell.length_c   1.000
_cell.angle_alpha   90.00
_cell.angle_beta   90.00
_cell.angle_gamma   90.00
#
_symmetry.space_group_name_H-M   'P 1'
#
loop_
_entity.id
_entity.type
_entity.pdbx_description
1 polymer ?
#
loop_
_entity_poly.entity_id
_entity_poly.type
_entity_poly.pdbx_seq_one_letter_code
_entity_poly.pdbx_strand_id
1 'polypeptide(L)'
;MKLLPYSLRPSAPQCPCHGHPWLAFLPEPRVRDNLIRVQERYDEDELCSDIQGFWNLSATDNMLIVWGKPSDPRNWEVTESFTRKLG
;
A
#
# COMPACT_ATOMS: atom_id res chain seq x y z
N MET A 1 8.26 0.65 25.02
CA MET A 1 8.19 0.43 23.56
C MET A 1 6.77 0.01 23.20
N LYS A 2 6.09 0.70 22.29
CA LYS A 2 4.76 0.31 21.81
C LYS A 2 4.92 -0.80 20.77
N LEU A 3 4.23 -1.92 20.96
CA LEU A 3 4.20 -3.00 19.97
C LEU A 3 3.38 -2.54 18.75
N LEU A 4 3.89 -2.80 17.56
CA LEU A 4 3.15 -2.55 16.33
C LEU A 4 1.95 -3.51 16.23
N PRO A 5 0.78 -3.03 15.75
CA PRO A 5 -0.34 -3.88 15.36
C PRO A 5 0.13 -4.99 14.42
N TYR A 6 -0.47 -6.18 14.49
CA TYR A 6 -0.05 -7.34 13.70
C TYR A 6 0.03 -7.04 12.19
N SER A 7 -0.94 -6.27 11.68
CA SER A 7 -1.00 -5.78 10.30
C SER A 7 0.22 -4.95 9.86
N LEU A 8 0.85 -4.25 10.80
CA LEU A 8 1.98 -3.34 10.54
C LEU A 8 3.34 -3.94 10.90
N ARG A 9 3.40 -5.23 11.26
CA ARG A 9 4.69 -5.88 11.51
C ARG A 9 5.38 -6.17 10.17
N PRO A 10 6.70 -5.90 10.06
CA PRO A 10 7.45 -6.28 8.88
C PRO A 10 7.43 -7.80 8.71
N SER A 11 7.12 -8.26 7.49
CA SER A 11 7.38 -9.63 7.07
C SER A 11 8.89 -9.81 6.77
N ALA A 12 9.34 -11.05 6.60
CA ALA A 12 10.75 -11.31 6.25
C ALA A 12 11.22 -10.58 4.96
N PRO A 13 10.40 -10.51 3.88
CA PRO A 13 10.72 -9.68 2.70
C PRO A 13 10.82 -8.17 2.98
N GLN A 14 10.09 -7.66 3.97
CA GLN A 14 10.05 -6.22 4.28
C GLN A 14 11.21 -5.73 5.15
N CYS A 15 11.91 -6.64 5.84
CA CYS A 15 13.04 -6.27 6.71
C CYS A 15 14.15 -5.48 5.99
N PRO A 16 14.60 -5.87 4.78
CA PRO A 16 15.59 -5.09 4.03
C PRO A 16 15.05 -3.74 3.52
N CYS A 17 13.74 -3.64 3.30
CA CYS A 17 13.08 -2.48 2.69
C CYS A 17 12.49 -1.50 3.73
N HIS A 18 12.72 -1.70 5.03
CA HIS A 18 12.04 -1.01 6.14
C HIS A 18 12.07 0.54 6.06
N GLY A 19 12.98 1.13 5.29
CA GLY A 19 13.09 2.57 5.07
C GLY A 19 12.22 3.17 3.96
N HIS A 20 11.54 2.36 3.12
CA HIS A 20 10.74 2.92 2.02
C HIS A 20 9.46 3.59 2.52
N PRO A 21 9.21 4.87 2.18
CA PRO A 21 8.07 5.64 2.71
C PRO A 21 6.72 4.98 2.48
N TRP A 22 6.54 4.28 1.36
CA TRP A 22 5.26 3.71 0.97
C TRP A 22 4.85 2.47 1.78
N LEU A 23 5.80 1.75 2.37
CA LEU A 23 5.54 0.55 3.18
C LEU A 23 4.73 0.86 4.45
N ALA A 24 4.84 2.08 4.97
CA ALA A 24 4.11 2.49 6.17
C ALA A 24 2.64 2.81 5.89
N PHE A 25 2.27 3.10 4.65
CA PHE A 25 0.90 3.46 4.30
C PHE A 25 0.00 2.24 4.19
N LEU A 26 0.45 1.17 3.55
CA LEU A 26 -0.39 0.02 3.24
C LEU A 26 -0.47 -0.93 4.42
N PRO A 27 -1.64 -1.16 5.05
CA PRO A 27 -1.74 -1.99 6.26
C PRO A 27 -1.71 -3.49 5.97
N GLU A 28 -2.00 -3.91 4.74
CA GLU A 28 -2.05 -5.33 4.36
C GLU A 28 -0.64 -5.83 4.02
N PRO A 29 -0.07 -6.77 4.80
CA PRO A 29 1.27 -7.28 4.56
C PRO A 29 1.47 -7.88 3.16
N ARG A 30 0.45 -8.52 2.59
CA ARG A 30 0.54 -9.16 1.27
C ARG A 30 0.78 -8.17 0.15
N VAL A 31 0.07 -7.03 0.18
CA VAL A 31 0.24 -5.96 -0.82
C VAL A 31 1.66 -5.39 -0.76
N ARG A 32 2.18 -5.19 0.46
CA ARG A 32 3.57 -4.75 0.67
C ARG A 32 4.58 -5.76 0.13
N ASP A 33 4.38 -7.04 0.39
CA ASP A 33 5.27 -8.11 -0.10
C ASP A 33 5.26 -8.23 -1.63
N ASN A 34 4.10 -8.06 -2.25
CA ASN A 34 3.96 -8.05 -3.70
C ASN A 34 4.72 -6.87 -4.31
N LEU A 35 4.53 -5.67 -3.76
CA LEU A 35 5.27 -4.48 -4.20
C LEU A 35 6.78 -4.69 -4.10
N ILE A 36 7.30 -5.24 -3.00
CA ILE A 36 8.74 -5.56 -2.90
C ILE A 36 9.19 -6.53 -4.00
N ARG A 37 8.37 -7.53 -4.35
CA ARG A 37 8.71 -8.50 -5.42
C ARG A 37 8.74 -7.87 -6.81
N VAL A 38 7.94 -6.83 -7.03
CA VAL A 38 7.86 -6.15 -8.33
C VAL A 38 8.56 -4.78 -8.33
N GLN A 39 9.30 -4.42 -7.28
CA GLN A 39 9.90 -3.09 -7.10
C GLN A 39 10.79 -2.62 -8.26
N GLU A 40 11.43 -3.54 -8.99
CA GLU A 40 12.25 -3.22 -10.16
C GLU A 40 11.43 -3.14 -11.47
N ARG A 41 10.11 -3.34 -11.41
CA ARG A 41 9.22 -3.48 -12.58
C ARG A 41 8.08 -2.46 -12.62
N TYR A 42 7.92 -1.62 -11.60
CA TYR A 42 6.95 -0.53 -11.62
C TYR A 42 7.63 0.82 -11.35
N ASP A 43 6.98 1.88 -11.81
CA ASP A 43 7.39 3.25 -11.56
C ASP A 43 6.87 3.70 -10.18
N GLU A 44 7.79 4.07 -9.28
CA GLU A 44 7.44 4.54 -7.93
C GLU A 44 6.60 5.84 -7.95
N ASP A 45 6.83 6.71 -8.93
CA ASP A 45 6.07 7.97 -9.07
C ASP A 45 4.64 7.68 -9.55
N GLU A 46 4.47 6.70 -10.43
CA GLU A 46 3.16 6.22 -10.86
C GLU A 46 2.38 5.58 -9.70
N LEU A 47 3.04 4.72 -8.91
CA LEU A 47 2.46 4.14 -7.70
C LEU A 47 2.04 5.22 -6.69
N CYS A 48 2.89 6.24 -6.52
CA CYS A 48 2.61 7.37 -5.65
C CYS A 48 1.37 8.14 -6.13
N SER A 49 1.24 8.35 -7.44
CA SER A 49 0.07 8.97 -8.07
C SER A 49 -1.21 8.15 -7.86
N ASP A 50 -1.14 6.82 -8.05
CA ASP A 50 -2.27 5.90 -7.81
C ASP A 50 -2.74 5.94 -6.35
N ILE A 51 -1.80 5.93 -5.40
CA ILE A 51 -2.11 6.00 -3.95
C ILE A 51 -2.71 7.36 -3.60
N GLN A 52 -2.20 8.44 -4.20
CA GLN A 52 -2.70 9.79 -3.97
C GLN A 52 -3.90 10.15 -4.86
N GLY A 53 -4.64 9.17 -5.40
CA GLY A 53 -5.67 9.28 -6.46
C GLY A 53 -6.67 10.45 -6.36
N PHE A 54 -6.77 11.12 -5.21
CA PHE A 54 -7.36 12.44 -5.05
C PHE A 54 -6.83 13.54 -6.01
N TRP A 55 -5.54 13.53 -6.39
CA TRP A 55 -4.98 14.54 -7.30
C TRP A 55 -5.22 14.23 -8.78
N ASN A 56 -5.71 13.04 -9.11
CA ASN A 56 -5.99 12.63 -10.47
C ASN A 56 -7.47 12.24 -10.63
N LEU A 57 -8.33 13.25 -10.83
CA LEU A 57 -9.77 13.07 -11.08
C LEU A 57 -10.07 12.23 -12.33
N SER A 58 -9.08 11.97 -13.20
CA SER A 58 -9.22 11.08 -14.35
C SER A 58 -8.92 9.61 -14.03
N ALA A 59 -8.23 9.32 -12.91
CA ALA A 59 -7.94 7.97 -12.42
C ALA A 59 -9.12 7.37 -11.66
N THR A 60 -10.29 7.35 -12.29
CA THR A 60 -11.52 6.78 -11.71
C THR A 60 -11.41 5.29 -11.39
N ASP A 61 -10.44 4.60 -12.03
CA ASP A 61 -10.28 3.15 -11.89
C ASP A 61 -9.33 2.73 -10.76
N ASN A 62 -8.40 3.58 -10.31
CA ASN A 62 -7.40 3.25 -9.27
C ASN A 62 -7.59 4.17 -8.06
N MET A 63 -8.47 3.77 -7.14
CA MET A 63 -8.78 4.58 -5.96
C MET A 63 -8.56 3.79 -4.68
N LEU A 64 -8.12 4.50 -3.65
CA LEU A 64 -7.87 4.00 -2.32
C LEU A 64 -8.47 4.99 -1.31
N ILE A 65 -9.28 4.49 -0.38
CA ILE A 65 -9.94 5.27 0.66
C ILE A 65 -9.69 4.62 2.03
N VAL A 66 -9.43 5.45 3.04
CA VAL A 66 -9.30 5.02 4.43
C VAL A 66 -10.44 5.62 5.26
N TRP A 67 -11.39 4.78 5.66
CA TRP A 67 -12.59 5.19 6.39
C TRP A 67 -12.38 5.42 7.89
N GLY A 68 -11.22 5.02 8.42
CA GLY A 68 -10.96 4.99 9.86
C GLY A 68 -9.47 4.92 10.17
N LYS A 69 -9.11 4.08 11.14
CA LYS A 69 -7.72 3.96 11.57
C LYS A 69 -6.86 3.30 10.47
N PRO A 70 -5.80 3.95 9.95
CA PRO A 70 -4.99 3.42 8.85
C PRO A 70 -4.32 2.08 9.17
N SER A 71 -4.01 1.83 10.44
CA SER A 71 -3.39 0.56 10.86
C SER A 71 -4.30 -0.66 10.79
N ASP A 72 -5.62 -0.47 10.66
CA ASP A 72 -6.59 -1.56 10.60
C ASP A 72 -6.99 -1.80 9.14
N PRO A 73 -6.62 -2.96 8.54
CA PRO A 73 -6.94 -3.27 7.14
C PRO A 73 -8.44 -3.19 6.81
N ARG A 74 -9.31 -3.38 7.80
CA ARG A 74 -10.78 -3.34 7.60
C ARG A 74 -11.31 -1.94 7.33
N ASN A 75 -10.51 -0.91 7.61
CA ASN A 75 -10.86 0.49 7.34
C ASN A 75 -10.43 0.94 5.94
N TRP A 76 -9.90 0.04 5.10
CA TRP A 76 -9.43 0.37 3.76
C TRP A 76 -10.39 -0.14 2.72
N GLU A 77 -10.72 0.73 1.77
CA GLU A 77 -11.47 0.41 0.58
C GLU A 77 -10.59 0.73 -0.63
N VAL A 78 -10.53 -0.20 -1.58
CA VAL A 78 -9.76 -0.04 -2.82
C VAL A 78 -10.61 -0.49 -3.99
N THR A 79 -10.39 0.11 -5.16
CA THR A 79 -11.03 -0.35 -6.40
C THR A 79 -10.44 -1.69 -6.86
N GLU A 80 -11.21 -2.42 -7.64
CA GLU A 80 -10.78 -3.72 -8.19
C GLU A 80 -9.54 -3.57 -9.09
N SER A 81 -9.44 -2.46 -9.84
CA SER A 81 -8.27 -2.20 -10.70
C SER A 81 -7.00 -1.98 -9.89
N PHE A 82 -7.10 -1.29 -8.74
CA PHE A 82 -6.00 -1.16 -7.79
C PHE A 82 -5.57 -2.53 -7.25
N THR A 83 -6.53 -3.42 -6.97
CA THR A 83 -6.23 -4.78 -6.50
C THR A 83 -5.58 -5.63 -7.60
N ARG A 84 -5.99 -5.51 -8.86
CA ARG A 84 -5.34 -6.22 -9.97
C ARG A 84 -3.90 -5.77 -10.21
N LYS A 85 -3.61 -4.50 -9.96
CA LYS A 85 -2.25 -3.94 -10.14
C LYS A 85 -1.30 -4.40 -9.02
N LEU A 86 -1.80 -4.59 -7.80
CA LEU A 86 -0.96 -4.75 -6.59
C LEU A 86 -1.21 -6.03 -5.75
N GLY A 87 -2.24 -6.81 -6.09
CA GLY A 87 -2.72 -8.00 -5.36
C GLY A 87 -1.99 -9.30 -5.66
#